data_AF-A0A3D0ZDD2-F1
#
_entry.id   AF-A0A3D0ZDD2-F1
#
_cell.length_a   1.000
_cell.length_b   1.000
_cell.length_c   1.000
_cell.angle_alpha   90.00
_cell.angle_beta   90.00
_cell.angle_gamma   90.00
#
_symmetry.space_group_name_H-M   'P 1'
#
loop_
_entity.id
_entity.type
_entity.pdbx_description
1 polymer ?
#
loop_
_entity_poly.entity_id
_entity_poly.type
_entity_poly.pdbx_seq_one_letter_code
_entity_poly.pdbx_strand_id
1 'polypeptide(L)'
;REAIINAIPANLKKAVAVGIGLFIALIGLANAGIVVNDAGTVIGLGNLGGGSPLLALVGFIIIMILYTLKVPGSILIGILLTTIIGIPMGITSIPEGWKVFASPDAPLLFKFDFSSVVSFKFFTVFFTFLFVDIFDTVGTLVGVTTQGGLIDKNGNIPRVKQALLADAVGTVAGAALGTSTVTSYVESTAGVAAGGRTGLTALTTGILFLLALFLSPLFLLIPGAATAPALIMVGFLMMKPVASINFDDPTEGIPAFLAIVMMPFAYSIAEGIVYGVLSFVILKAATGKFKDITVVTWILFAIFVLRFFLN
;
A
#
# COMPACT_ATOMS: atom_id res chain seq x y z
N ARG A 1 14.07 14.88 -6.92
CA ARG A 1 13.34 13.59 -6.92
C ARG A 1 14.25 12.42 -7.28
N GLU A 2 14.93 12.37 -8.42
CA GLU A 2 15.90 11.31 -8.74
C GLU A 2 17.05 11.19 -7.72
N ALA A 3 17.60 12.32 -7.25
CA ALA A 3 18.56 12.34 -6.14
C ALA A 3 17.99 11.87 -4.79
N ILE A 4 16.67 12.00 -4.57
CA ILE A 4 15.98 11.51 -3.36
C ILE A 4 15.88 9.98 -3.44
N ILE A 5 15.59 9.45 -4.62
CA ILE A 5 15.57 8.00 -4.89
C ILE A 5 16.93 7.40 -4.62
N ASN A 6 17.99 7.95 -5.18
CA ASN A 6 19.35 7.44 -4.97
C ASN A 6 19.85 7.68 -3.54
N ALA A 7 19.21 8.60 -2.81
CA ALA A 7 19.57 8.93 -1.45
C ALA A 7 19.08 7.92 -0.40
N ILE A 8 17.97 7.25 -0.66
CA ILE A 8 17.36 6.33 0.29
C ILE A 8 18.05 4.96 0.20
N PRO A 9 18.44 4.37 1.36
CA PRO A 9 19.02 3.04 1.40
C PRO A 9 18.12 2.01 0.75
N ALA A 10 18.69 1.17 -0.12
CA ALA A 10 17.94 0.17 -0.86
C ALA A 10 17.18 -0.81 0.07
N ASN A 11 17.77 -1.16 1.22
CA ASN A 11 17.12 -2.03 2.21
C ASN A 11 15.89 -1.38 2.83
N LEU A 12 15.94 -0.07 3.09
CA LEU A 12 14.80 0.65 3.66
C LEU A 12 13.62 0.72 2.67
N LYS A 13 13.89 0.87 1.36
CA LYS A 13 12.83 0.80 0.33
C LYS A 13 12.12 -0.55 0.32
N LYS A 14 12.90 -1.64 0.39
CA LYS A 14 12.35 -3.01 0.45
C LYS A 14 11.53 -3.20 1.72
N ALA A 15 12.04 -2.70 2.85
CA ALA A 15 11.36 -2.77 4.14
C ALA A 15 10.03 -2.01 4.15
N VAL A 16 9.96 -0.83 3.53
CA VAL A 16 8.71 -0.05 3.41
C VAL A 16 7.65 -0.85 2.63
N ALA A 17 8.00 -1.45 1.50
CA ALA A 17 7.07 -2.28 0.73
C ALA A 17 6.53 -3.47 1.55
N VAL A 18 7.41 -4.13 2.32
CA VAL A 18 7.05 -5.24 3.20
C VAL A 18 6.14 -4.77 4.36
N GLY A 19 6.48 -3.66 5.01
CA GLY A 19 5.70 -3.07 6.10
C GLY A 19 4.30 -2.64 5.67
N ILE A 20 4.16 -2.06 4.48
CA ILE A 20 2.86 -1.72 3.87
C ILE A 20 2.05 -2.99 3.62
N GLY A 21 2.68 -4.06 3.10
CA GLY A 21 2.03 -5.34 2.92
C GLY A 21 1.43 -5.91 4.22
N LEU A 22 2.20 -5.87 5.32
CA LEU A 22 1.72 -6.29 6.63
C LEU A 22 0.61 -5.39 7.18
N PHE A 23 0.70 -4.07 6.96
CA PHE A 23 -0.34 -3.12 7.35
C PHE A 23 -1.66 -3.36 6.61
N ILE A 24 -1.61 -3.59 5.29
CA ILE A 24 -2.78 -3.96 4.47
C ILE A 24 -3.40 -5.29 4.93
N ALA A 25 -2.56 -6.28 5.23
CA ALA A 25 -3.05 -7.55 5.76
C ALA A 25 -3.75 -7.37 7.12
N LEU A 26 -3.20 -6.54 8.01
CA LEU A 26 -3.83 -6.20 9.29
C LEU A 26 -5.17 -5.49 9.10
N ILE A 27 -5.28 -4.57 8.14
CA ILE A 27 -6.55 -3.93 7.77
C ILE A 27 -7.56 -4.98 7.30
N GLY A 28 -7.14 -5.93 6.46
CA GLY A 28 -7.99 -7.04 6.02
C GLY A 28 -8.50 -7.88 7.20
N LEU A 29 -7.61 -8.29 8.11
CA LEU A 29 -7.96 -9.05 9.30
C LEU A 29 -8.90 -8.29 10.23
N ALA A 30 -8.68 -6.98 10.41
CA ALA A 30 -9.53 -6.11 11.23
C ALA A 30 -10.92 -5.89 10.60
N ASN A 31 -10.98 -5.63 9.29
CA ASN A 31 -12.24 -5.44 8.56
C ASN A 31 -13.12 -6.69 8.56
N ALA A 32 -12.51 -7.88 8.59
CA ALA A 32 -13.24 -9.14 8.72
C ALA A 32 -13.71 -9.41 10.16
N GLY A 33 -13.17 -8.71 11.17
CA GLY A 33 -13.35 -9.02 12.58
C GLY A 33 -12.55 -10.24 13.05
N ILE A 34 -11.54 -10.68 12.30
CA ILE A 34 -10.62 -11.76 12.69
C ILE A 34 -9.66 -11.23 13.76
N VAL A 35 -9.16 -10.02 13.57
CA VAL A 35 -8.35 -9.29 14.55
C VAL A 35 -9.19 -8.18 15.15
N VAL A 36 -9.22 -8.09 16.48
CA VAL A 36 -9.95 -7.06 17.22
C VAL A 36 -9.07 -6.49 18.33
N ASN A 37 -9.44 -5.32 18.84
CA ASN A 37 -8.86 -4.80 20.07
C ASN A 37 -9.50 -5.58 21.25
N ASP A 38 -8.68 -6.25 22.06
CA ASP A 38 -9.12 -7.02 23.21
C ASP A 38 -8.70 -6.32 24.50
N ALA A 39 -9.57 -6.33 25.53
CA ALA A 39 -9.33 -5.56 26.75
C ALA A 39 -8.07 -6.00 27.52
N GLY A 40 -7.53 -7.19 27.22
CA GLY A 40 -6.29 -7.71 27.77
C GLY A 40 -5.05 -7.64 26.85
N THR A 41 -5.21 -7.39 25.55
CA THR A 41 -4.10 -7.38 24.57
C THR A 41 -4.27 -6.32 23.49
N VAL A 42 -3.16 -5.75 23.01
CA VAL A 42 -3.20 -4.73 21.94
C VAL A 42 -3.81 -5.29 20.63
N ILE A 43 -3.61 -6.60 20.37
CA ILE A 43 -4.13 -7.32 19.21
C ILE A 43 -4.66 -8.66 19.71
N GLY A 44 -5.97 -8.88 19.57
CA GLY A 44 -6.68 -10.11 19.95
C GLY A 44 -7.39 -10.77 18.78
N LEU A 45 -7.85 -12.00 19.00
CA LEU A 45 -8.69 -12.72 18.04
C LEU A 45 -10.16 -12.42 18.30
N GLY A 46 -10.89 -12.09 17.24
CA GLY A 46 -12.35 -11.97 17.30
C GLY A 46 -13.04 -13.34 17.36
N ASN A 47 -14.37 -13.33 17.38
CA ASN A 47 -15.14 -14.57 17.29
C ASN A 47 -15.05 -15.17 15.88
N LEU A 48 -14.10 -16.08 15.67
CA LEU A 48 -13.85 -16.73 14.38
C LEU A 48 -15.03 -17.56 13.87
N GLY A 49 -15.92 -18.01 14.77
CA GLY A 49 -17.17 -18.69 14.41
C GLY A 49 -18.32 -17.72 14.08
N GLY A 50 -18.11 -16.41 14.26
CA GLY A 50 -19.06 -15.38 13.84
C GLY A 50 -19.14 -15.27 12.32
N GLY A 51 -20.26 -14.76 11.81
CA GLY A 51 -20.53 -14.73 10.38
C GLY A 51 -19.41 -14.07 9.54
N SER A 52 -19.07 -12.81 9.85
CA SER A 52 -18.07 -12.04 9.06
C SER A 52 -16.67 -12.67 9.10
N PRO A 53 -16.08 -12.99 10.27
CA PRO A 53 -14.77 -13.66 10.33
C PRO A 53 -14.75 -15.01 9.62
N LEU A 54 -15.80 -15.83 9.80
CA LEU A 54 -15.91 -17.14 9.16
C LEU A 54 -15.97 -17.02 7.64
N LEU A 55 -16.76 -16.08 7.12
CA LEU A 55 -16.86 -15.84 5.68
C LEU A 55 -15.51 -15.41 5.09
N ALA A 56 -14.78 -14.53 5.77
CA ALA A 56 -13.45 -14.12 5.35
C ALA A 56 -12.46 -15.30 5.37
N LEU A 57 -12.49 -16.16 6.39
CA LEU A 57 -11.63 -17.34 6.42
C LEU A 57 -11.90 -18.30 5.25
N VAL A 58 -13.18 -18.57 4.95
CA VAL A 58 -13.59 -19.37 3.79
C VAL A 58 -13.11 -18.72 2.49
N GLY A 59 -13.32 -17.41 2.34
CA GLY A 59 -12.86 -16.67 1.17
C GLY A 59 -11.35 -16.69 1.00
N PHE A 60 -10.60 -16.61 2.10
CA PHE A 60 -9.15 -16.71 2.07
C PHE A 60 -8.67 -18.08 1.64
N ILE A 61 -9.30 -19.16 2.12
CA ILE A 61 -9.02 -20.53 1.65
C ILE A 61 -9.29 -20.65 0.14
N ILE A 62 -10.40 -20.13 -0.36
CA ILE A 62 -10.74 -20.14 -1.79
C ILE A 62 -9.65 -19.43 -2.60
N ILE A 63 -9.25 -18.20 -2.20
CA ILE A 63 -8.20 -17.45 -2.90
C ILE A 63 -6.88 -18.21 -2.86
N MET A 64 -6.48 -18.77 -1.71
CA MET A 64 -5.24 -19.54 -1.58
C MET A 64 -5.19 -20.76 -2.51
N ILE A 65 -6.29 -21.52 -2.57
CA ILE A 65 -6.40 -22.69 -3.44
C ILE A 65 -6.31 -22.25 -4.91
N LEU A 66 -7.14 -21.29 -5.33
CA LEU A 66 -7.16 -20.80 -6.72
C LEU A 66 -5.81 -20.21 -7.14
N TYR A 67 -5.15 -19.47 -6.25
CA TYR A 67 -3.83 -18.91 -6.50
C TYR A 67 -2.76 -20.00 -6.63
N THR A 68 -2.78 -21.02 -5.76
CA THR A 68 -1.83 -22.15 -5.82
C THR A 68 -2.02 -22.97 -7.09
N LEU A 69 -3.26 -23.11 -7.54
CA LEU A 69 -3.61 -23.73 -8.83
C LEU A 69 -3.30 -22.84 -10.05
N LYS A 70 -2.74 -21.64 -9.84
CA LYS A 70 -2.39 -20.66 -10.88
C LYS A 70 -3.58 -20.25 -11.76
N VAL A 71 -4.78 -20.20 -11.18
CA VAL A 71 -5.98 -19.74 -11.88
C VAL A 71 -5.88 -18.22 -12.12
N PRO A 72 -5.97 -17.74 -13.38
CA PRO A 72 -5.93 -16.31 -13.66
C PRO A 72 -7.13 -15.62 -13.04
N GLY A 73 -6.88 -14.52 -12.31
CA GLY A 73 -7.95 -13.80 -11.60
C GLY A 73 -8.39 -14.48 -10.29
N SER A 74 -7.56 -15.32 -9.67
CA SER A 74 -7.86 -16.01 -8.41
C SER A 74 -8.42 -15.10 -7.31
N ILE A 75 -7.86 -13.89 -7.15
CA ILE A 75 -8.34 -12.90 -6.19
C ILE A 75 -9.76 -12.44 -6.53
N LEU A 76 -10.03 -12.08 -7.79
CA LEU A 76 -11.34 -11.63 -8.25
C LEU A 76 -12.39 -12.73 -8.10
N ILE A 77 -12.08 -13.94 -8.57
CA ILE A 77 -12.97 -15.11 -8.47
C ILE A 77 -13.25 -15.41 -7.00
N GLY A 78 -12.23 -15.34 -6.13
CA GLY A 78 -12.39 -15.53 -4.70
C GLY A 78 -13.31 -14.50 -4.06
N ILE A 79 -13.18 -13.21 -4.39
CA ILE A 79 -14.10 -12.15 -3.91
C ILE A 79 -15.54 -12.48 -4.33
N LEU A 80 -15.76 -12.84 -5.61
CA LEU A 80 -17.09 -13.16 -6.13
C LEU A 80 -17.70 -14.39 -5.42
N LEU A 81 -16.95 -15.48 -5.31
CA LEU A 81 -17.40 -16.68 -4.61
C LEU A 81 -17.71 -16.40 -3.14
N THR A 82 -16.84 -15.64 -2.46
CA THR A 82 -17.05 -15.26 -1.06
C THR A 82 -18.28 -14.38 -0.91
N THR A 83 -18.52 -13.45 -1.83
CA THR A 83 -19.74 -12.62 -1.84
C THR A 83 -20.99 -13.48 -2.02
N ILE A 84 -20.97 -14.46 -2.93
CA ILE A 84 -22.08 -15.39 -3.15
C ILE A 84 -22.35 -16.25 -1.91
N ILE A 85 -21.31 -16.76 -1.25
CA ILE A 85 -21.42 -17.53 0.00
C ILE A 85 -21.93 -16.63 1.15
N GLY A 86 -21.64 -15.34 1.11
CA GLY A 86 -22.12 -14.37 2.09
C GLY A 86 -23.63 -14.13 2.04
N ILE A 87 -24.31 -14.43 0.92
CA ILE A 87 -25.77 -14.28 0.77
C ILE A 87 -26.53 -15.25 1.71
N PRO A 88 -26.36 -16.59 1.63
CA PRO A 88 -27.04 -17.50 2.55
C PRO A 88 -26.60 -17.34 4.00
N MET A 89 -25.43 -16.76 4.26
CA MET A 89 -24.96 -16.44 5.62
C MET A 89 -25.58 -15.15 6.18
N GLY A 90 -26.37 -14.39 5.39
CA GLY A 90 -26.99 -13.14 5.81
C GLY A 90 -26.02 -11.96 5.96
N ILE A 91 -24.77 -12.10 5.50
CA ILE A 91 -23.72 -11.07 5.59
C ILE A 91 -23.75 -10.17 4.37
N THR A 92 -24.00 -10.76 3.20
CA THR A 92 -24.21 -10.02 1.95
C THR A 92 -25.70 -9.74 1.82
N SER A 93 -26.08 -8.47 2.03
CA SER A 93 -27.47 -8.03 1.90
C SER A 93 -27.66 -7.37 0.55
N ILE A 94 -28.63 -7.85 -0.22
CA ILE A 94 -29.04 -7.22 -1.48
C ILE A 94 -30.19 -6.25 -1.16
N PRO A 95 -30.00 -4.92 -1.30
CA PRO A 95 -31.05 -3.95 -1.00
C PRO A 95 -32.28 -4.16 -1.90
N GLU A 96 -33.48 -3.92 -1.35
CA GLU A 96 -34.70 -3.88 -2.17
C GLU A 96 -34.60 -2.78 -3.23
N GLY A 97 -34.89 -3.12 -4.49
CA GLY A 97 -34.78 -2.18 -5.61
C GLY A 97 -33.35 -1.96 -6.13
N TRP A 98 -32.40 -2.83 -5.77
CA TRP A 98 -31.02 -2.77 -6.26
C TRP A 98 -30.95 -2.79 -7.80
N LYS A 99 -30.18 -1.86 -8.36
CA LYS A 99 -29.90 -1.76 -9.80
C LYS A 99 -28.41 -1.97 -10.02
N VAL A 100 -28.07 -2.67 -11.10
CA VAL A 100 -26.68 -2.91 -11.50
C VAL A 100 -25.97 -1.60 -11.88
N PHE A 101 -26.72 -0.65 -12.44
CA PHE A 101 -26.19 0.60 -12.96
C PHE A 101 -26.67 1.80 -12.15
N ALA A 102 -25.75 2.70 -11.81
CA ALA A 102 -26.03 4.01 -11.26
C ALA A 102 -25.21 5.10 -11.97
N SER A 103 -25.73 6.32 -12.00
CA SER A 103 -24.93 7.48 -12.40
C SER A 103 -23.88 7.74 -11.32
N PRO A 104 -22.59 7.89 -11.69
CA PRO A 104 -21.56 8.26 -10.73
C PRO A 104 -21.90 9.57 -10.02
N ASP A 105 -21.54 9.68 -8.75
CA ASP A 105 -21.64 10.95 -8.02
C ASP A 105 -20.75 12.02 -8.66
N ALA A 106 -21.16 13.28 -8.54
CA ALA A 106 -20.36 14.40 -9.03
C ALA A 106 -19.01 14.46 -8.28
N PRO A 107 -17.87 14.62 -8.99
CA PRO A 107 -16.58 14.73 -8.33
C PRO A 107 -16.54 15.96 -7.42
N LEU A 108 -15.77 15.89 -6.33
CA LEU A 108 -15.55 17.00 -5.40
C LEU A 108 -14.51 17.97 -5.97
N LEU A 109 -14.81 18.48 -7.16
CA LEU A 109 -13.89 19.21 -8.01
C LEU A 109 -13.47 20.54 -7.34
N PHE A 110 -12.18 20.66 -7.03
CA PHE A 110 -11.54 21.80 -6.36
C PHE A 110 -12.13 22.20 -5.00
N LYS A 111 -12.75 21.27 -4.27
CA LYS A 111 -13.22 21.52 -2.89
C LYS A 111 -12.07 21.42 -1.87
N PHE A 112 -11.05 22.24 -2.04
CA PHE A 112 -9.93 22.31 -1.10
C PHE A 112 -10.29 23.06 0.18
N ASP A 113 -9.86 22.52 1.32
CA ASP A 113 -9.92 23.20 2.60
C ASP A 113 -8.53 23.71 2.99
N PHE A 114 -8.38 25.04 3.02
CA PHE A 114 -7.15 25.72 3.40
C PHE A 114 -7.13 26.17 4.87
N SER A 115 -8.20 25.92 5.64
CA SER A 115 -8.35 26.42 7.03
C SER A 115 -7.19 26.02 7.95
N SER A 116 -6.66 24.81 7.77
CA SER A 116 -5.64 24.22 8.65
C SER A 116 -4.24 24.23 8.05
N VAL A 117 -4.01 24.86 6.90
CA VAL A 117 -2.75 24.75 6.14
C VAL A 117 -1.55 25.36 6.88
N VAL A 118 -1.77 26.37 7.71
CA VAL A 118 -0.70 27.01 8.51
C VAL A 118 -0.46 26.26 9.83
N SER A 119 -1.27 25.25 10.16
CA SER A 119 -1.10 24.49 11.39
C SER A 119 0.16 23.60 11.34
N PHE A 120 0.85 23.47 12.47
CA PHE A 120 1.99 22.56 12.58
C PHE A 120 1.61 21.11 12.23
N LYS A 121 0.40 20.69 12.64
CA LYS A 121 -0.17 19.37 12.31
C LYS A 121 -0.29 19.14 10.80
N PHE A 122 -0.69 20.17 10.03
CA PHE A 122 -0.71 20.08 8.57
C PHE A 122 0.69 19.79 8.02
N PHE A 123 1.71 20.53 8.46
CA PHE A 123 3.09 20.29 8.00
C PHE A 123 3.58 18.89 8.37
N THR A 124 3.27 18.39 9.57
CA THR A 124 3.61 17.02 9.96
C THR A 124 2.99 16.00 9.01
N VAL A 125 1.68 16.07 8.78
CA VAL A 125 0.95 15.16 7.87
C VAL A 125 1.44 15.31 6.43
N PHE A 126 1.64 16.54 5.97
CA PHE A 126 2.14 16.86 4.63
C PHE A 126 3.50 16.24 4.37
N PHE A 127 4.49 16.44 5.25
CA PHE A 127 5.82 15.86 5.07
C PHE A 127 5.76 14.34 5.14
N THR A 128 5.02 13.78 6.09
CA THR A 128 4.79 12.35 6.20
C THR A 128 4.24 11.76 4.89
N PHE A 129 3.12 12.28 4.37
CA PHE A 129 2.50 11.75 3.15
C PHE A 129 3.34 12.02 1.90
N LEU A 130 4.03 13.16 1.83
CA LEU A 130 4.99 13.44 0.76
C LEU A 130 6.04 12.34 0.69
N PHE A 131 6.56 11.90 1.84
CA PHE A 131 7.54 10.84 1.87
C PHE A 131 6.94 9.49 1.56
N VAL A 132 5.80 9.11 2.18
CA VAL A 132 5.07 7.87 1.86
C VAL A 132 4.84 7.76 0.35
N ASP A 133 4.27 8.79 -0.27
CA ASP A 133 3.98 8.85 -1.70
C ASP A 133 5.26 8.70 -2.55
N ILE A 134 6.34 9.40 -2.18
CA ILE A 134 7.64 9.21 -2.85
C ILE A 134 8.13 7.77 -2.71
N PHE A 135 8.04 7.16 -1.52
CA PHE A 135 8.52 5.79 -1.31
C PHE A 135 7.67 4.76 -2.06
N ASP A 136 6.35 4.94 -2.10
CA ASP A 136 5.42 4.06 -2.80
C ASP A 136 5.66 4.12 -4.30
N THR A 137 5.72 5.33 -4.87
CA THR A 137 6.00 5.51 -6.30
C THR A 137 7.35 4.91 -6.69
N VAL A 138 8.37 5.08 -5.86
CA VAL A 138 9.72 4.58 -6.14
C VAL A 138 9.81 3.08 -5.98
N GLY A 139 9.27 2.54 -4.89
CA GLY A 139 9.23 1.12 -4.62
C GLY A 139 8.48 0.36 -5.71
N THR A 140 7.30 0.86 -6.07
CA THR A 140 6.50 0.31 -7.17
C THR A 140 7.22 0.45 -8.50
N LEU A 141 7.76 1.63 -8.84
CA LEU A 141 8.45 1.84 -10.11
C LEU A 141 9.61 0.85 -10.26
N VAL A 142 10.48 0.73 -9.25
CA VAL A 142 11.59 -0.23 -9.24
C VAL A 142 11.08 -1.67 -9.35
N GLY A 143 10.07 -2.05 -8.57
CA GLY A 143 9.52 -3.40 -8.58
C GLY A 143 8.93 -3.79 -9.93
N VAL A 144 8.09 -2.92 -10.49
CA VAL A 144 7.41 -3.14 -11.78
C VAL A 144 8.41 -3.12 -12.93
N THR A 145 9.38 -2.20 -12.95
CA THR A 145 10.38 -2.13 -14.02
C THR A 145 11.32 -3.32 -13.98
N THR A 146 11.71 -3.79 -12.78
CA THR A 146 12.54 -4.99 -12.63
C THR A 146 11.80 -6.21 -13.17
N GLN A 147 10.55 -6.41 -12.75
CA GLN A 147 9.71 -7.52 -13.22
C GLN A 147 9.43 -7.44 -14.72
N GLY A 148 9.31 -6.24 -15.27
CA GLY A 148 9.03 -6.00 -16.69
C GLY A 148 10.24 -6.09 -17.60
N GLY A 149 11.46 -6.24 -17.05
CA GLY A 149 12.69 -6.14 -17.83
C GLY A 149 12.88 -4.76 -18.46
N LEU A 150 12.34 -3.71 -17.84
CA LEU A 150 12.38 -2.32 -18.30
C LEU A 150 13.57 -1.54 -17.71
N ILE A 151 14.59 -2.25 -17.26
CA ILE A 151 15.81 -1.69 -16.67
C ILE A 151 16.92 -1.80 -17.72
N ASP A 152 17.78 -0.77 -17.80
CA ASP A 152 18.93 -0.80 -18.69
C ASP A 152 20.03 -1.76 -18.22
N LYS A 153 21.05 -1.96 -19.06
CA LYS A 153 22.20 -2.85 -18.77
C LYS A 153 22.99 -2.45 -17.52
N ASN A 154 22.86 -1.20 -17.08
CA ASN A 154 23.56 -0.64 -15.93
C ASN A 154 22.69 -0.66 -14.66
N GLY A 155 21.48 -1.24 -14.73
CA GLY A 155 20.57 -1.30 -13.59
C GLY A 155 19.72 -0.04 -13.39
N ASN A 156 19.75 0.93 -14.31
CA ASN A 156 18.98 2.17 -14.19
C ASN A 156 17.63 2.06 -14.91
N ILE A 157 16.66 2.82 -14.40
CA ILE A 157 15.33 2.94 -15.01
C ILE A 157 15.37 4.06 -16.05
N PRO A 158 15.22 3.76 -17.36
CA PRO A 158 15.18 4.80 -18.38
C PRO A 158 14.01 5.74 -18.13
N ARG A 159 14.25 7.06 -18.28
CA ARG A 159 13.19 8.08 -18.16
C ARG A 159 12.49 8.11 -16.79
N VAL A 160 13.21 7.80 -15.71
CA VAL A 160 12.67 7.85 -14.34
C VAL A 160 12.06 9.21 -14.01
N LYS A 161 12.64 10.33 -14.48
CA LYS A 161 12.08 11.68 -14.26
C LYS A 161 10.68 11.82 -14.83
N GLN A 162 10.43 11.30 -16.03
CA GLN A 162 9.13 11.35 -16.69
C GLN A 162 8.11 10.47 -15.98
N ALA A 163 8.51 9.27 -15.52
CA ALA A 163 7.65 8.39 -14.72
C ALA A 163 7.19 9.08 -13.43
N LEU A 164 8.12 9.71 -12.70
CA LEU A 164 7.82 10.46 -11.48
C LEU A 164 6.98 11.73 -11.72
N LEU A 165 7.07 12.32 -12.91
CA LEU A 165 6.25 13.46 -13.29
C LEU A 165 4.81 13.02 -13.59
N ALA A 166 4.63 11.90 -14.29
CA ALA A 166 3.31 11.34 -14.56
C ALA A 166 2.56 11.01 -13.27
N ASP A 167 3.27 10.42 -12.31
CA ASP A 167 2.77 10.15 -10.96
C ASP A 167 2.34 11.45 -10.25
N ALA A 168 3.21 12.46 -10.15
CA ALA A 168 2.87 13.76 -9.55
C ALA A 168 1.65 14.43 -10.19
N VAL A 169 1.55 14.40 -11.53
CA VAL A 169 0.38 14.95 -12.23
C VAL A 169 -0.88 14.18 -11.84
N GLY A 170 -0.80 12.84 -11.76
CA GLY A 170 -1.88 11.98 -11.29
C GLY A 170 -2.29 12.30 -9.85
N THR A 171 -1.33 12.47 -8.93
CA THR A 171 -1.59 12.81 -7.53
C THR A 171 -2.29 14.16 -7.39
N VAL A 172 -1.80 15.20 -8.09
CA VAL A 172 -2.40 16.54 -8.05
C VAL A 172 -3.79 16.55 -8.70
N ALA A 173 -3.95 15.88 -9.83
CA ALA A 173 -5.25 15.73 -10.48
C ALA A 173 -6.24 14.96 -9.60
N GLY A 174 -5.79 13.90 -8.93
CA GLY A 174 -6.60 13.15 -7.97
C GLY A 174 -7.05 14.00 -6.80
N ALA A 175 -6.14 14.75 -6.19
CA ALA A 175 -6.47 15.69 -5.11
C ALA A 175 -7.47 16.76 -5.58
N ALA A 176 -7.33 17.28 -6.79
CA ALA A 176 -8.27 18.23 -7.39
C ALA A 176 -9.67 17.64 -7.66
N LEU A 177 -9.77 16.33 -7.87
CA LEU A 177 -11.04 15.62 -8.00
C LEU A 177 -11.62 15.17 -6.66
N GLY A 178 -10.89 15.36 -5.56
CA GLY A 178 -11.29 15.00 -4.19
C GLY A 178 -11.15 13.52 -3.86
N THR A 179 -10.26 12.80 -4.56
CA THR A 179 -9.88 11.43 -4.18
C THR A 179 -8.68 11.43 -3.21
N SER A 180 -8.45 10.30 -2.56
CA SER A 180 -7.19 10.01 -1.85
C SER A 180 -5.98 10.12 -2.79
N THR A 181 -4.79 10.20 -2.20
CA THR A 181 -3.51 10.26 -2.90
C THR A 181 -3.40 9.15 -3.94
N VAL A 182 -3.30 9.53 -5.22
CA VAL A 182 -3.11 8.59 -6.33
C VAL A 182 -1.64 8.27 -6.44
N THR A 183 -1.31 6.99 -6.52
CA THR A 183 0.06 6.49 -6.68
C THR A 183 0.08 5.26 -7.60
N SER A 184 1.28 4.85 -8.01
CA SER A 184 1.49 3.60 -8.74
C SER A 184 1.36 2.36 -7.84
N TYR A 185 0.58 1.38 -8.28
CA TYR A 185 0.29 0.15 -7.54
C TYR A 185 1.32 -0.96 -7.78
N VAL A 186 1.87 -1.55 -6.72
CA VAL A 186 2.82 -2.68 -6.80
C VAL A 186 2.18 -3.92 -7.43
N GLU A 187 0.86 -4.04 -7.33
CA GLU A 187 0.02 -5.06 -7.95
C GLU A 187 0.11 -5.04 -9.48
N SER A 188 0.56 -3.92 -10.07
CA SER A 188 0.89 -3.82 -11.49
C SER A 188 1.94 -4.85 -11.93
N THR A 189 2.75 -5.37 -10.99
CA THR A 189 3.66 -6.50 -11.25
C THR A 189 2.92 -7.75 -11.73
N ALA A 190 1.67 -7.98 -11.32
CA ALA A 190 0.85 -9.07 -11.82
C ALA A 190 0.41 -8.84 -13.27
N GLY A 191 0.06 -7.60 -13.62
CA GLY A 191 -0.23 -7.21 -15.00
C GLY A 191 0.99 -7.38 -15.91
N VAL A 192 2.18 -7.06 -15.39
CA VAL A 192 3.46 -7.34 -16.06
C VAL A 192 3.72 -8.85 -16.15
N ALA A 193 3.48 -9.64 -15.10
CA ALA A 193 3.62 -11.08 -15.18
C ALA A 193 2.70 -11.71 -16.24
N ALA A 194 1.51 -11.12 -16.46
CA ALA A 194 0.55 -11.52 -17.50
C ALA A 194 0.91 -11.03 -18.92
N GLY A 195 2.03 -10.32 -19.11
CA GLY A 195 2.52 -9.87 -20.42
C GLY A 195 2.30 -8.39 -20.73
N GLY A 196 1.73 -7.60 -19.80
CA GLY A 196 1.63 -6.15 -19.94
C GLY A 196 3.02 -5.50 -20.01
N ARG A 197 3.33 -4.79 -21.10
CA ARG A 197 4.65 -4.16 -21.31
C ARG A 197 4.57 -2.71 -21.79
N THR A 198 3.38 -2.20 -22.07
CA THR A 198 3.18 -0.86 -22.66
C THR A 198 2.21 -0.04 -21.84
N GLY A 199 2.27 1.29 -22.02
CA GLY A 199 1.31 2.21 -21.40
C GLY A 199 -0.15 1.98 -21.84
N LEU A 200 -0.38 1.25 -22.94
CA LEU A 200 -1.73 0.87 -23.37
C LEU A 200 -2.41 -0.02 -22.32
N THR A 201 -1.67 -0.88 -21.62
CA THR A 201 -2.24 -1.66 -20.51
C THR A 201 -2.77 -0.74 -19.42
N ALA A 202 -1.98 0.26 -18.99
CA ALA A 202 -2.40 1.22 -17.98
C ALA A 202 -3.59 2.08 -18.44
N LEU A 203 -3.58 2.54 -19.70
CA LEU A 203 -4.69 3.33 -20.27
C LEU A 203 -5.98 2.52 -20.33
N THR A 204 -5.92 1.27 -20.82
CA THR A 204 -7.07 0.37 -20.87
C THR A 204 -7.61 0.11 -19.46
N THR A 205 -6.75 -0.17 -18.49
CA THR A 205 -7.15 -0.32 -17.09
C THR A 205 -7.85 0.94 -16.58
N GLY A 206 -7.30 2.14 -16.85
CA GLY A 206 -7.92 3.41 -16.47
C GLY A 206 -9.31 3.61 -17.08
N ILE A 207 -9.48 3.32 -18.38
CA ILE A 207 -10.79 3.40 -19.05
C ILE A 207 -11.78 2.41 -18.41
N LEU A 208 -11.35 1.18 -18.12
CA LEU A 208 -12.20 0.19 -17.45
C LEU A 208 -12.60 0.64 -16.04
N PHE A 209 -11.71 1.30 -15.28
CA PHE A 209 -12.06 1.89 -13.99
C PHE A 209 -13.04 3.08 -14.11
N LEU A 210 -12.92 3.90 -15.16
CA LEU A 210 -13.91 4.95 -15.44
C LEU A 210 -15.29 4.36 -15.75
N LEU A 211 -15.34 3.27 -16.54
CA LEU A 211 -16.59 2.54 -16.80
C LEU A 211 -17.12 1.85 -15.55
N ALA A 212 -16.25 1.39 -14.66
CA ALA A 212 -16.62 0.76 -13.40
C ALA A 212 -17.39 1.70 -12.45
N LEU A 213 -17.26 3.03 -12.60
CA LEU A 213 -18.05 3.99 -11.82
C LEU A 213 -19.56 3.82 -12.02
N PHE A 214 -19.99 3.45 -13.23
CA PHE A 214 -21.39 3.16 -13.54
C PHE A 214 -21.89 1.86 -12.90
N LEU A 215 -20.96 0.95 -12.59
CA LEU A 215 -21.20 -0.31 -11.90
C LEU A 215 -20.97 -0.20 -10.38
N SER A 216 -20.85 1.01 -9.84
CA SER A 216 -20.65 1.23 -8.39
C SER A 216 -21.65 0.49 -7.49
N PRO A 217 -22.95 0.34 -7.82
CA PRO A 217 -23.87 -0.43 -6.98
C PRO A 217 -23.49 -1.92 -6.88
N LEU A 218 -22.83 -2.47 -7.90
CA LEU A 218 -22.34 -3.85 -7.89
C LEU A 218 -21.17 -4.03 -6.93
N PHE A 219 -20.24 -3.08 -6.91
CA PHE A 219 -19.11 -3.15 -6.00
C PHE A 219 -19.52 -2.89 -4.54
N LEU A 220 -20.55 -2.05 -4.32
CA LEU A 220 -21.11 -1.78 -3.00
C LEU A 220 -21.87 -2.97 -2.38
N LEU A 221 -22.26 -3.98 -3.17
CA LEU A 221 -22.82 -5.23 -2.63
C LEU A 221 -21.77 -6.09 -1.93
N ILE A 222 -20.50 -5.93 -2.27
CA ILE A 222 -19.42 -6.79 -1.76
C ILE A 222 -19.16 -6.40 -0.31
N PRO A 223 -19.43 -7.26 0.68
CA PRO A 223 -19.18 -6.93 2.08
C PRO A 223 -17.67 -6.85 2.34
N GLY A 224 -17.29 -6.07 3.36
CA GLY A 224 -15.88 -5.97 3.80
C GLY A 224 -15.25 -7.35 4.11
N ALA A 225 -16.04 -8.29 4.61
CA ALA A 225 -15.64 -9.68 4.85
C ALA A 225 -15.22 -10.43 3.58
N ALA A 226 -15.78 -10.10 2.41
CA ALA A 226 -15.43 -10.71 1.13
C ALA A 226 -14.21 -10.05 0.48
N THR A 227 -13.94 -8.77 0.77
CA THR A 227 -12.73 -8.06 0.31
C THR A 227 -11.51 -8.32 1.21
N ALA A 228 -11.72 -8.61 2.49
CA ALA A 228 -10.65 -8.87 3.46
C ALA A 228 -9.66 -9.98 3.02
N PRO A 229 -10.10 -11.14 2.50
CA PRO A 229 -9.22 -12.16 1.94
C PRO A 229 -8.25 -11.66 0.87
N ALA A 230 -8.73 -10.75 0.02
CA ALA A 230 -7.90 -10.15 -1.03
C ALA A 230 -6.81 -9.28 -0.43
N LEU A 231 -7.12 -8.47 0.60
CA LEU A 231 -6.14 -7.64 1.30
C LEU A 231 -5.06 -8.50 2.00
N ILE A 232 -5.47 -9.60 2.63
CA ILE A 232 -4.53 -10.55 3.27
C ILE A 232 -3.61 -11.18 2.20
N MET A 233 -4.17 -11.59 1.07
CA MET A 233 -3.41 -12.15 -0.04
C MET A 233 -2.45 -11.14 -0.67
N VAL A 234 -2.86 -9.88 -0.83
CA VAL A 234 -2.00 -8.78 -1.30
C VAL A 234 -0.83 -8.58 -0.33
N GLY A 235 -1.09 -8.57 0.99
CA GLY A 235 -0.03 -8.52 1.99
C GLY A 235 1.00 -9.64 1.83
N PHE A 236 0.56 -10.87 1.60
CA PHE A 236 1.46 -11.99 1.28
C PHE A 236 2.30 -11.75 0.02
N LEU A 237 1.70 -11.24 -1.06
CA LEU A 237 2.44 -10.95 -2.30
C LEU A 237 3.50 -9.87 -2.11
N MET A 238 3.24 -8.90 -1.23
CA MET A 238 4.15 -7.80 -0.90
C MET A 238 5.28 -8.20 0.06
N MET A 239 5.24 -9.41 0.64
CA MET A 239 6.33 -9.90 1.52
C MET A 239 7.59 -10.31 0.76
N LYS A 240 7.51 -10.61 -0.56
CA LYS A 240 8.65 -11.15 -1.33
C LYS A 240 9.96 -10.37 -1.20
N PRO A 241 9.99 -9.01 -1.18
CA PRO A 241 11.23 -8.25 -1.04
C PRO A 241 11.97 -8.47 0.28
N VAL A 242 11.32 -9.01 1.32
CA VAL A 242 11.94 -9.26 2.63
C VAL A 242 13.16 -10.18 2.52
N ALA A 243 13.12 -11.16 1.60
CA ALA A 243 14.19 -12.11 1.37
C ALA A 243 15.46 -11.47 0.77
N SER A 244 15.33 -10.25 0.24
CA SER A 244 16.44 -9.50 -0.35
C SER A 244 17.01 -8.43 0.59
N ILE A 245 16.55 -8.36 1.84
CA ILE A 245 17.07 -7.46 2.86
C ILE A 245 18.26 -8.15 3.55
N ASN A 246 19.39 -7.45 3.65
CA ASN A 246 20.56 -7.96 4.37
C ASN A 246 20.37 -7.79 5.89
N PHE A 247 19.93 -8.86 6.56
CA PHE A 247 19.80 -8.88 8.02
C PHE A 247 21.11 -9.21 8.74
N ASP A 248 22.15 -9.65 8.04
CA ASP A 248 23.45 -9.97 8.63
C ASP A 248 24.26 -8.72 9.00
N ASP A 249 24.00 -7.57 8.35
CA ASP A 249 24.53 -6.26 8.78
C ASP A 249 23.51 -5.56 9.69
N PRO A 250 23.75 -5.44 11.02
CA PRO A 250 22.83 -4.78 11.94
C PRO A 250 22.55 -3.31 11.60
N THR A 251 23.49 -2.63 10.91
CA THR A 251 23.30 -1.24 10.47
C THR A 251 22.29 -1.08 9.33
N GLU A 252 21.86 -2.20 8.73
CA GLU A 252 20.85 -2.28 7.68
C GLU A 252 19.61 -3.07 8.12
N GLY A 253 19.82 -4.20 8.79
CA GLY A 253 18.77 -5.10 9.24
C GLY A 253 17.87 -4.52 10.34
N ILE A 254 18.45 -3.83 11.34
CA ILE A 254 17.66 -3.21 12.42
C ILE A 254 16.74 -2.11 11.87
N PRO A 255 17.22 -1.16 11.03
CA PRO A 255 16.35 -0.18 10.41
C PRO A 255 15.23 -0.77 9.56
N ALA A 256 15.55 -1.79 8.77
CA ALA A 256 14.56 -2.49 7.97
C ALA A 256 13.51 -3.18 8.84
N PHE A 257 13.93 -3.87 9.91
CA PHE A 257 13.03 -4.49 10.87
C PHE A 257 12.09 -3.46 11.50
N LEU A 258 12.62 -2.35 12.03
CA LEU A 258 11.82 -1.30 12.66
C LEU A 258 10.82 -0.68 11.68
N ALA A 259 11.23 -0.46 10.43
CA ALA A 259 10.33 0.02 9.39
C ALA A 259 9.18 -0.96 9.12
N ILE A 260 9.46 -2.27 9.12
CA ILE A 260 8.45 -3.30 8.87
C ILE A 260 7.47 -3.42 10.04
N VAL A 261 7.94 -3.49 11.28
CA VAL A 261 7.07 -3.78 12.44
C VAL A 261 6.27 -2.57 12.92
N MET A 262 6.83 -1.37 12.82
CA MET A 262 6.15 -0.18 13.34
C MET A 262 4.94 0.22 12.49
N MET A 263 4.88 -0.14 11.20
CA MET A 263 3.70 0.15 10.36
C MET A 263 2.42 -0.53 10.86
N PRO A 264 2.36 -1.88 10.98
CA PRO A 264 1.18 -2.54 11.52
C PRO A 264 0.96 -2.22 13.00
N PHE A 265 2.01 -2.18 13.82
CA PHE A 265 1.85 -2.06 15.27
C PHE A 265 1.51 -0.64 15.75
N ALA A 266 2.01 0.39 15.08
CA ALA A 266 1.58 1.76 15.33
C ALA A 266 0.36 2.17 14.49
N TYR A 267 -0.20 1.23 13.71
CA TYR A 267 -1.27 1.47 12.74
C TYR A 267 -0.99 2.69 11.84
N SER A 268 0.27 2.87 11.43
CA SER A 268 0.74 4.07 10.76
C SER A 268 1.97 3.81 9.90
N ILE A 269 1.80 3.91 8.59
CA ILE A 269 2.89 3.81 7.61
C ILE A 269 3.96 4.87 7.91
N ALA A 270 3.51 6.06 8.30
CA ALA A 270 4.35 7.19 8.68
C ALA A 270 5.35 6.85 9.78
N GLU A 271 4.86 6.25 10.87
CA GLU A 271 5.70 5.89 12.00
C GLU A 271 6.73 4.85 11.57
N GLY A 272 6.34 3.83 10.80
CA GLY A 272 7.26 2.86 10.23
C GLY A 272 8.44 3.51 9.50
N ILE A 273 8.16 4.43 8.58
CA ILE A 273 9.20 5.15 7.84
C ILE A 273 10.09 5.96 8.78
N VAL A 274 9.49 6.69 9.74
CA VAL A 274 10.22 7.52 10.70
C VAL A 274 11.20 6.68 11.51
N TYR A 275 10.73 5.62 12.16
CA TYR A 275 11.58 4.75 12.98
C TYR A 275 12.67 4.05 12.16
N GLY A 276 12.36 3.66 10.91
CA GLY A 276 13.33 3.09 9.98
C GLY A 276 14.43 4.08 9.58
N VAL A 277 14.08 5.31 9.19
CA VAL A 277 15.07 6.34 8.82
C VAL A 277 15.91 6.76 10.02
N LEU A 278 15.30 6.98 11.18
CA LEU A 278 16.01 7.42 12.38
C LEU A 278 17.05 6.40 12.82
N SER A 279 16.65 5.13 12.93
CA SER A 279 17.57 4.06 13.30
C SER A 279 18.68 3.85 12.28
N PHE A 280 18.38 3.98 10.97
CA PHE A 280 19.41 3.89 9.93
C PHE A 280 20.51 4.95 10.11
N VAL A 281 20.11 6.21 10.27
CA VAL A 281 21.07 7.32 10.42
C VAL A 281 21.87 7.19 11.72
N ILE A 282 21.22 6.87 12.84
CA ILE A 282 21.88 6.70 14.13
C ILE A 282 22.92 5.59 14.07
N LEU A 283 22.57 4.41 13.55
CA LEU A 283 23.46 3.26 13.52
C LEU A 283 24.64 3.48 12.56
N LYS A 284 24.39 4.01 11.37
CA LYS A 284 25.46 4.29 10.40
C LYS A 284 26.39 5.40 10.88
N ALA A 285 25.86 6.44 11.53
CA ALA A 285 26.67 7.51 12.12
C ALA A 285 27.53 6.98 13.28
N ALA A 286 26.92 6.24 14.21
CA ALA A 286 27.62 5.71 15.38
C ALA A 286 28.72 4.68 15.01
N THR A 287 28.54 3.95 13.91
CA THR A 287 29.52 2.96 13.41
C THR A 287 30.57 3.54 12.45
N GLY A 288 30.60 4.87 12.26
CA GLY A 288 31.58 5.54 11.40
C GLY A 288 31.30 5.41 9.90
N LYS A 289 30.19 4.78 9.50
CA LYS A 289 29.75 4.60 8.10
C LYS A 289 29.02 5.84 7.56
N PHE A 290 29.52 7.05 7.85
CA PHE A 290 28.88 8.32 7.44
C PHE A 290 28.73 8.47 5.93
N LYS A 291 29.63 7.87 5.15
CA LYS A 291 29.62 7.93 3.67
C LYS A 291 28.42 7.20 3.05
N ASP A 292 27.82 6.27 3.79
CA ASP A 292 26.63 5.53 3.35
C ASP A 292 25.34 6.37 3.52
N ILE A 293 25.41 7.46 4.30
CA ILE A 293 24.27 8.33 4.59
C ILE A 293 24.30 9.50 3.62
N THR A 294 23.27 9.58 2.79
CA THR A 294 23.15 10.70 1.87
C THR A 294 22.62 11.96 2.57
N VAL A 295 22.91 13.12 1.97
CA VAL A 295 22.48 14.43 2.51
C VAL A 295 20.97 14.50 2.72
N VAL A 296 20.19 13.91 1.81
CA VAL A 296 18.73 13.88 1.94
C VAL A 296 18.31 13.10 3.17
N THR A 297 18.90 11.92 3.43
CA THR A 297 18.59 11.11 4.61
C THR A 297 18.94 11.83 5.91
N TRP A 298 19.99 12.64 5.92
CA TRP A 298 20.30 13.54 7.04
C TRP A 298 19.24 14.63 7.27
N ILE A 299 18.72 15.22 6.20
CA ILE A 299 17.63 16.20 6.29
C ILE A 299 16.37 15.53 6.85
N LEU A 300 16.03 14.32 6.37
CA LEU A 300 14.90 13.56 6.91
C LEU A 300 15.06 13.27 8.39
N PHE A 301 16.26 12.85 8.80
CA PHE A 301 16.59 12.63 10.20
C PHE A 301 16.32 13.87 11.04
N ALA A 302 16.82 15.04 10.62
CA ALA A 302 16.60 16.29 11.34
C ALA A 302 15.10 16.65 11.45
N ILE A 303 14.35 16.52 10.36
CA ILE A 303 12.90 16.81 10.33
C ILE A 303 12.13 15.85 11.27
N PHE A 304 12.44 14.56 11.22
CA PHE A 304 11.78 13.56 12.04
C PHE A 304 12.13 13.67 13.53
N VAL A 305 13.37 14.03 13.85
CA VAL A 305 13.76 14.35 15.23
C VAL A 305 12.99 15.59 15.73
N LEU A 306 12.92 16.66 14.92
CA LEU A 306 12.13 17.85 15.26
C LEU A 306 10.66 17.53 15.53
N ARG A 307 10.06 16.63 14.75
CA ARG A 307 8.68 16.16 14.96
C ARG A 307 8.48 15.57 16.36
N PHE A 308 9.43 14.83 16.91
CA PHE A 308 9.31 14.25 18.26
C PHE A 308 9.43 15.26 19.39
N PHE A 309 10.14 16.37 19.18
CA PHE A 309 10.25 17.44 20.18
C PHE A 309 9.06 18.42 20.18
N LEU A 310 8.26 18.41 19.11
CA LEU A 310 7.17 19.36 18.89
C LEU A 310 5.77 18.74 19.05
N ASN A 311 5.68 17.41 19.16
CA ASN A 311 4.49 16.66 19.56
C ASN A 311 4.50 16.41 21.07
#